data_AF-A0A5K1K5D0-F1
#
_entry.id   AF-A0A5K1K5D0-F1
#
_cell.length_a   1.000
_cell.length_b   1.000
_cell.length_c   1.000
_cell.angle_alpha   90.00
_cell.angle_beta   90.00
_cell.angle_gamma   90.00
#
_symmetry.space_group_name_H-M   'P 1'
#
loop_
_entity.id
_entity.type
_entity.pdbx_description
1 polymer ?
#
loop_
_entity_poly.entity_id
_entity_poly.type
_entity_poly.pdbx_seq_one_letter_code
_entity_poly.pdbx_strand_id
1 'polypeptide(L)'
;IAGTLGTGLFLGSGHSLQAAGPLGALIAYAFVGTTAYASLCAVGEMTSHAPISGTFPHFAARWVDPAFGFAVGWNYFYTNAISVPVEITAAGLILTFWDTNVKHQAAYTAAICVLACAINIFGVRWFGESEFVFSIIKLLLITTLIITGLVIDLGGGPNHERLGFR
;
A
#
# COMPACT_ATOMS: atom_id res chain seq x y z
N ILE A 1 0.18 -7.87 -6.05
CA ILE A 1 -1.23 -7.50 -5.77
C ILE A 1 -1.44 -7.32 -4.26
N ALA A 2 -1.19 -8.36 -3.45
CA ALA A 2 -1.32 -8.31 -1.99
C ALA A 2 -0.44 -7.24 -1.31
N GLY A 3 0.84 -7.14 -1.73
CA GLY A 3 1.80 -6.15 -1.21
C GLY A 3 1.68 -4.74 -1.81
N THR A 4 0.94 -4.56 -2.91
CA THR A 4 0.77 -3.24 -3.55
C THR A 4 -0.48 -2.51 -3.05
N LEU A 5 -1.46 -3.26 -2.53
CA LEU A 5 -2.68 -2.71 -1.93
C LEU A 5 -2.47 -2.63 -0.41
N GLY A 6 -2.32 -1.40 0.10
CA GLY A 6 -1.94 -1.17 1.49
C GLY A 6 -2.54 0.09 2.10
N THR A 7 -1.91 0.54 3.18
CA THR A 7 -2.30 1.71 3.97
C THR A 7 -2.48 2.98 3.13
N GLY A 8 -1.68 3.16 2.07
CA GLY A 8 -1.84 4.30 1.15
C GLY A 8 -3.23 4.40 0.52
N LEU A 9 -3.87 3.26 0.21
CA LEU A 9 -5.22 3.26 -0.36
C LEU A 9 -6.28 3.56 0.71
N PHE A 10 -6.13 3.08 1.94
CA PHE A 10 -7.20 3.18 2.95
C PHE A 10 -7.06 4.40 3.87
N LEU A 11 -5.84 4.77 4.25
CA LEU A 11 -5.56 5.97 5.06
C LEU A 11 -5.32 7.20 4.18
N GLY A 12 -4.59 7.03 3.06
CA GLY A 12 -4.12 8.15 2.26
C GLY A 12 -5.13 8.68 1.26
N SER A 13 -5.88 7.80 0.59
CA SER A 13 -6.72 8.18 -0.55
C SER A 13 -7.80 9.20 -0.20
N GLY A 14 -8.43 9.10 0.97
CA GLY A 14 -9.45 10.04 1.42
C GLY A 14 -8.90 11.45 1.59
N HIS A 15 -7.73 11.58 2.23
CA HIS A 15 -7.06 12.87 2.39
C HIS A 15 -6.59 13.45 1.04
N SER A 16 -6.03 12.62 0.17
CA SER A 16 -5.64 13.04 -1.19
C SER A 16 -6.83 13.51 -2.02
N LEU A 17 -7.97 12.81 -1.93
CA LEU A 17 -9.20 13.17 -2.64
C LEU A 17 -9.81 14.47 -2.10
N GLN A 18 -9.81 14.66 -0.79
CA GLN A 18 -10.28 15.89 -0.15
C GLN A 18 -9.41 17.10 -0.55
N ALA A 19 -8.08 16.94 -0.59
CA ALA A 19 -7.16 18.03 -0.87
C ALA A 19 -7.08 18.38 -2.37
N ALA A 20 -7.04 17.39 -3.25
CA ALA A 20 -6.85 17.58 -4.70
C ALA A 20 -8.17 17.64 -5.50
N GLY A 21 -9.28 17.24 -4.89
CA GLY A 21 -10.55 17.04 -5.58
C GLY A 21 -10.55 15.82 -6.51
N PRO A 22 -11.71 15.44 -7.07
CA PRO A 22 -11.87 14.22 -7.88
C PRO A 22 -11.02 14.25 -9.15
N LEU A 23 -10.98 15.39 -9.85
CA LEU A 23 -10.17 15.54 -11.07
C LEU A 23 -8.68 15.53 -10.76
N GLY A 24 -8.24 16.23 -9.70
CA GLY A 24 -6.84 16.27 -9.30
C GLY A 24 -6.32 14.91 -8.85
N ALA A 25 -7.13 14.16 -8.09
CA ALA A 25 -6.82 12.78 -7.72
C ALA A 25 -6.66 11.88 -8.95
N LEU A 26 -7.58 11.97 -9.92
CA LEU A 26 -7.52 11.14 -11.14
C LEU A 26 -6.28 11.44 -11.98
N ILE A 27 -5.93 12.72 -12.16
CA ILE A 27 -4.72 13.12 -12.88
C ILE A 27 -3.46 12.63 -12.16
N ALA A 28 -3.40 12.77 -10.84
CA ALA A 28 -2.27 12.30 -10.04
C ALA A 28 -2.10 10.77 -10.14
N TYR A 29 -3.19 10.01 -10.03
CA TYR A 29 -3.16 8.56 -10.19
C TYR A 29 -2.78 8.14 -11.62
N ALA A 30 -3.28 8.84 -12.65
CA ALA A 30 -2.91 8.55 -14.03
C ALA A 30 -1.42 8.79 -14.27
N PHE A 31 -0.88 9.92 -13.80
CA PHE A 31 0.53 10.26 -13.97
C PHE A 31 1.46 9.26 -13.27
N VAL A 32 1.22 8.97 -11.99
CA VAL A 32 2.01 8.00 -11.22
C VAL A 32 1.82 6.58 -11.77
N GLY A 33 0.62 6.24 -12.24
CA GLY A 33 0.34 4.97 -12.89
C GLY A 33 1.14 4.78 -14.18
N THR A 34 1.25 5.81 -15.03
CA THR A 34 2.02 5.74 -16.27
C THR A 34 3.52 5.57 -16.01
N THR A 35 4.08 6.28 -15.03
CA THR A 35 5.51 6.14 -14.69
C THR A 35 5.82 4.75 -14.11
N ALA A 36 4.95 4.22 -13.24
CA ALA A 36 5.07 2.87 -12.71
C ALA A 36 4.93 1.81 -13.82
N TYR A 37 3.98 1.99 -14.75
CA TYR A 37 3.76 1.11 -15.89
C TYR A 37 4.99 1.06 -16.80
N ALA A 38 5.53 2.22 -17.19
CA ALA A 38 6.74 2.29 -18.01
C ALA A 38 7.92 1.59 -17.34
N SER A 39 8.08 1.76 -16.02
CA SER A 39 9.12 1.09 -15.23
C SER A 39 8.95 -0.44 -15.24
N LEU A 40 7.71 -0.93 -15.08
CA LEU A 40 7.38 -2.35 -15.15
C LEU A 40 7.65 -2.94 -16.55
N CYS A 41 7.32 -2.21 -17.62
CA CYS A 41 7.64 -2.62 -18.99
C CYS A 41 9.16 -2.76 -19.19
N ALA A 42 9.94 -1.76 -18.78
CA ALA A 42 11.39 -1.79 -18.88
C ALA A 42 12.01 -2.98 -18.12
N VAL A 43 11.52 -3.26 -16.91
CA VAL A 43 11.95 -4.44 -16.13
C VAL A 43 11.53 -5.74 -16.81
N GLY A 44 10.33 -5.78 -17.41
CA GLY A 44 9.84 -6.92 -18.18
C GLY A 44 10.72 -7.24 -19.37
N GLU A 45 11.16 -6.23 -20.12
CA GLU A 45 12.09 -6.37 -21.25
C GLU A 45 13.47 -6.86 -20.79
N MET A 46 14.02 -6.30 -19.70
CA MET A 46 15.30 -6.76 -19.14
C MET A 46 15.23 -8.21 -18.66
N THR A 47 14.10 -8.62 -18.07
CA THR A 47 13.90 -9.99 -17.56
C THR A 47 13.71 -11.00 -18.68
N SER A 48 12.99 -10.64 -19.75
CA SER A 48 12.79 -11.52 -20.91
C SER A 48 14.07 -11.70 -21.72
N HIS A 49 14.90 -10.65 -21.81
CA HIS A 49 16.20 -10.72 -22.50
C HIS A 49 17.25 -11.52 -21.72
N ALA A 50 17.28 -11.39 -20.39
CA ALA A 50 18.22 -12.11 -19.53
C ALA A 50 17.50 -12.65 -18.29
N PRO A 51 16.97 -13.89 -18.34
CA PRO A 51 16.29 -14.51 -17.21
C PRO A 51 17.32 -14.94 -16.17
N ILE A 52 17.68 -14.01 -15.30
CA ILE A 52 18.58 -14.20 -14.17
C ILE A 52 17.81 -14.13 -12.86
N SER A 53 18.17 -15.00 -11.92
CA SER A 53 17.62 -14.96 -10.57
C SER A 53 18.20 -13.77 -9.81
N GLY A 54 17.62 -12.59 -9.99
CA GLY A 54 18.04 -11.34 -9.34
C GLY A 54 16.89 -10.35 -9.17
N THR A 55 16.98 -9.48 -8.17
CA THR A 55 16.01 -8.40 -7.90
C THR A 55 16.43 -7.09 -8.58
N PHE A 56 15.64 -6.02 -8.48
CA PHE A 56 15.88 -4.73 -9.16
C PHE A 56 17.33 -4.18 -9.11
N PRO A 57 18.05 -4.21 -7.97
CA PRO A 57 19.43 -3.74 -7.90
C PRO A 57 20.39 -4.53 -8.80
N HIS A 58 20.10 -5.82 -9.05
CA HIS A 58 20.91 -6.67 -9.92
C HIS A 58 20.75 -6.28 -11.39
N PHE A 59 19.52 -5.99 -11.82
CA PHE A 59 19.27 -5.47 -13.17
C PHE A 59 19.93 -4.09 -13.36
N ALA A 60 19.81 -3.21 -12.37
CA ALA A 60 20.46 -1.90 -12.38
C ALA A 60 22.00 -1.99 -12.47
N ALA A 61 22.63 -2.88 -11.69
CA ALA A 61 24.07 -3.10 -11.73
C ALA A 61 24.57 -3.66 -13.07
N ARG A 62 23.76 -4.51 -13.72
CA ARG A 62 24.14 -5.22 -14.93
C ARG A 62 23.96 -4.40 -16.21
N TRP A 63 22.88 -3.63 -16.30
CA TRP A 63 22.50 -2.92 -17.53
C TRP A 63 22.88 -1.44 -17.53
N VAL A 64 23.10 -0.83 -16.35
CA VAL A 64 23.43 0.59 -16.23
C VAL A 64 24.89 0.76 -15.79
N ASP A 65 25.16 0.50 -14.51
CA ASP A 65 26.48 0.63 -13.92
C ASP A 65 26.50 -0.01 -12.50
N PRO A 66 27.60 -0.66 -12.07
CA PRO A 66 27.71 -1.22 -10.72
C PRO A 66 27.46 -0.23 -9.58
N ALA A 67 27.90 1.04 -9.70
CA ALA A 67 27.64 2.07 -8.70
C ALA A 67 26.16 2.49 -8.68
N PHE A 68 25.50 2.52 -9.84
CA PHE A 68 24.05 2.73 -9.91
C PHE A 68 23.27 1.59 -9.24
N GLY A 69 23.68 0.34 -9.48
CA GLY A 69 23.11 -0.82 -8.79
C GLY A 69 23.26 -0.77 -7.27
N PHE A 70 24.42 -0.30 -6.77
CA PHE A 70 24.64 -0.08 -5.34
C PHE A 70 23.70 1.00 -4.77
N ALA A 71 23.55 2.13 -5.46
CA ALA A 71 22.65 3.21 -5.04
C ALA A 71 21.18 2.74 -5.00
N VAL A 72 20.73 2.01 -6.01
CA VAL A 72 19.38 1.41 -6.05
C VAL A 72 19.20 0.40 -4.92
N GLY A 73 20.23 -0.40 -4.62
CA GLY A 73 20.22 -1.34 -3.49
C GLY A 73 19.98 -0.64 -2.15
N TRP A 74 20.68 0.45 -1.88
CA TRP A 74 20.47 1.25 -0.68
C TRP A 74 19.09 1.90 -0.63
N ASN A 75 18.63 2.47 -1.74
CA ASN A 75 17.30 3.08 -1.81
C ASN A 75 16.20 2.05 -1.55
N TYR A 76 16.35 0.84 -2.11
CA TYR A 76 15.43 -0.27 -1.86
C TYR A 76 15.47 -0.72 -0.40
N PHE A 77 16.65 -0.83 0.21
CA PHE A 77 16.77 -1.15 1.63
C PHE A 77 16.04 -0.14 2.51
N TYR A 78 16.30 1.16 2.31
CA TYR A 78 15.62 2.22 3.08
C TYR A 78 14.10 2.20 2.91
N THR A 79 13.63 1.99 1.68
CA THR A 79 12.19 1.89 1.39
C THR A 79 11.55 0.76 2.19
N ASN A 80 12.15 -0.43 2.20
CA ASN A 80 11.63 -1.57 2.96
C ASN A 80 11.76 -1.36 4.47
N ALA A 81 12.87 -0.77 4.95
CA ALA A 81 13.10 -0.51 6.36
C ALA A 81 12.11 0.52 6.94
N ILE A 82 11.72 1.53 6.16
CA ILE A 82 10.77 2.57 6.57
C ILE A 82 9.32 2.08 6.42
N SER A 83 9.05 1.18 5.47
CA SER A 83 7.70 0.67 5.22
C SER A 83 7.09 -0.02 6.45
N VAL A 84 7.88 -0.78 7.22
CA VAL A 84 7.37 -1.50 8.41
C VAL A 84 6.87 -0.54 9.50
N PRO A 85 7.64 0.47 9.96
CA PRO A 85 7.16 1.49 10.89
C PRO A 85 5.92 2.25 10.41
N VAL A 86 5.81 2.53 9.10
CA VAL A 86 4.65 3.23 8.54
C VAL A 86 3.37 2.40 8.71
N GLU A 87 3.43 1.10 8.44
CA GLU A 87 2.29 0.20 8.63
C GLU A 87 1.88 0.09 10.12
N ILE A 88 2.84 0.04 11.04
CA ILE A 88 2.58 0.01 12.49
C ILE A 88 1.93 1.33 12.96
N THR A 89 2.42 2.47 12.47
CA THR A 89 1.88 3.79 12.78
C THR A 89 0.46 3.93 12.23
N ALA A 90 0.21 3.47 11.01
CA ALA A 90 -1.12 3.44 10.40
C ALA A 90 -2.11 2.59 11.22
N ALA A 91 -1.70 1.40 11.66
CA ALA A 91 -2.52 0.56 12.53
C ALA A 91 -2.83 1.26 13.87
N GLY A 92 -1.85 1.95 14.45
CA GLY A 92 -2.04 2.78 15.64
C GLY A 92 -3.06 3.90 15.43
N LEU A 93 -3.01 4.61 14.30
CA LEU A 93 -4.00 5.65 13.96
C LEU A 93 -5.41 5.08 13.83
N ILE A 94 -5.58 3.90 13.23
CA ILE A 94 -6.90 3.26 13.13
C ILE A 94 -7.45 2.93 14.53
N LEU A 95 -6.61 2.47 15.45
CA LEU A 95 -7.05 2.14 16.82
C LEU A 95 -7.53 3.38 17.60
N THR A 96 -6.95 4.56 17.31
CA THR A 96 -7.41 5.82 17.94
C THR A 96 -8.85 6.21 17.57
N PHE A 97 -9.40 5.63 16.49
CA PHE A 97 -10.83 5.80 16.16
C PHE A 97 -11.74 5.16 17.22
N TRP A 98 -11.33 4.05 17.85
CA TRP A 98 -12.11 3.31 18.84
C TRP A 98 -11.74 3.65 20.29
N ASP A 99 -10.46 3.93 20.57
CA ASP A 99 -9.98 4.34 21.89
C ASP A 99 -9.18 5.65 21.77
N THR A 100 -9.76 6.75 22.24
CA THR A 100 -9.14 8.08 22.21
C THR A 100 -8.17 8.32 23.36
N ASN A 101 -8.01 7.36 24.29
CA ASN A 101 -7.11 7.52 25.42
C ASN A 101 -5.64 7.33 24.99
N VAL A 102 -4.93 8.46 24.91
CA VAL A 102 -3.52 8.54 24.51
C VAL A 102 -2.60 7.66 25.37
N LYS A 103 -2.97 7.37 26.62
CA LYS A 103 -2.16 6.51 27.51
C LYS A 103 -2.10 5.05 27.06
N HIS A 104 -3.11 4.56 26.34
CA HIS A 104 -3.14 3.18 25.83
C HIS A 104 -2.44 3.03 24.47
N GLN A 105 -2.20 4.13 23.75
CA GLN A 105 -1.65 4.11 22.40
C GLN A 105 -0.27 3.43 22.34
N ALA A 106 0.61 3.73 23.30
CA ALA A 106 1.92 3.09 23.38
C ALA A 106 1.84 1.57 23.61
N ALA A 107 0.85 1.11 24.39
CA ALA A 107 0.63 -0.32 24.63
C ALA A 107 0.14 -1.03 23.37
N TYR A 108 -0.77 -0.41 22.61
CA TYR A 108 -1.24 -0.96 21.32
C TYR A 108 -0.11 -1.04 20.29
N THR A 109 0.71 0.02 20.17
CA THR A 109 1.87 0.01 19.27
C THR A 109 2.85 -1.09 19.65
N ALA A 110 3.18 -1.23 20.95
CA ALA A 110 4.07 -2.28 21.42
C ALA A 110 3.52 -3.69 21.12
N ALA A 111 2.21 -3.91 21.33
CA ALA A 111 1.57 -5.19 21.03
C ALA A 111 1.63 -5.53 19.53
N ILE A 112 1.37 -4.57 18.65
CA ILE A 112 1.45 -4.75 17.19
C ILE A 112 2.89 -5.06 16.77
N CYS A 113 3.89 -4.35 17.31
CA CYS A 113 5.30 -4.63 17.05
C CYS A 113 5.68 -6.07 17.44
N VAL A 114 5.30 -6.50 18.64
CA VAL A 114 5.61 -7.86 19.13
C VAL A 114 4.95 -8.93 18.26
N LEU A 115 3.69 -8.73 17.87
CA LEU A 115 2.98 -9.64 16.97
C LEU A 115 3.65 -9.70 15.59
N ALA A 116 4.03 -8.56 15.02
CA ALA A 116 4.72 -8.49 13.74
C ALA A 116 6.08 -9.22 13.77
N CYS A 117 6.86 -9.02 14.85
CA CYS A 117 8.10 -9.74 15.06
C CYS A 117 7.86 -11.25 15.23
N ALA A 118 6.83 -11.66 15.96
CA ALA A 118 6.49 -13.06 16.15
C ALA A 118 6.13 -13.74 14.82
N ILE A 119 5.31 -13.10 13.99
CA ILE A 119 4.94 -13.62 12.66
C ILE A 119 6.17 -13.75 11.75
N ASN A 120 7.11 -12.81 11.81
CA ASN A 120 8.36 -12.89 11.05
C ASN A 120 9.27 -14.06 11.47
N ILE A 121 9.13 -14.54 12.71
CA ILE A 121 9.87 -15.71 13.21
C ILE A 121 9.21 -17.03 12.77
N PHE A 122 7.89 -17.03 12.56
CA PHE A 122 7.18 -18.21 12.07
C PHE A 122 7.44 -18.44 10.58
N GLY A 123 7.56 -19.72 10.19
CA GLY A 123 8.06 -20.12 8.88
C GLY A 123 7.25 -19.58 7.68
N VAL A 124 7.97 -19.30 6.59
CA VAL A 124 7.51 -18.71 5.31
C VAL A 124 6.21 -19.32 4.75
N ARG A 125 5.95 -20.60 5.04
CA ARG A 125 4.75 -21.31 4.57
C ARG A 125 3.45 -20.74 5.16
N TRP A 126 3.46 -20.42 6.46
CA TRP A 126 2.30 -19.80 7.13
C TRP A 126 2.10 -18.35 6.72
N PHE A 127 3.19 -17.65 6.42
CA PHE A 127 3.14 -16.29 5.90
C PHE A 127 2.41 -16.23 4.55
N GLY A 128 2.74 -17.15 3.62
CA GLY A 128 2.09 -17.22 2.31
C GLY A 128 0.59 -17.51 2.39
N GLU A 129 0.17 -18.45 3.25
CA GLU A 129 -1.25 -18.73 3.47
C GLU A 129 -1.99 -17.53 4.09
N SER A 130 -1.37 -16.86 5.06
CA SER A 130 -1.94 -15.66 5.68
C SER A 130 -2.09 -14.52 4.66
N GLU A 131 -1.09 -14.31 3.80
CA GLU A 131 -1.13 -13.28 2.76
C GLU A 131 -2.28 -13.53 1.78
N PHE A 132 -2.55 -14.78 1.42
CA PHE A 132 -3.68 -15.14 0.58
C PHE A 132 -5.02 -14.79 1.23
N VAL A 133 -5.21 -15.15 2.51
CA VAL A 133 -6.43 -14.82 3.27
C VAL A 133 -6.62 -13.32 3.41
N PHE A 134 -5.56 -12.59 3.78
CA PHE A 134 -5.61 -11.13 3.89
C PHE A 134 -5.90 -10.44 2.55
N SER A 135 -5.43 -11.01 1.43
CA SER A 135 -5.73 -10.49 0.10
C SER A 135 -7.22 -10.59 -0.25
N ILE A 136 -7.87 -11.69 0.12
CA ILE A 136 -9.33 -11.86 -0.08
C ILE A 136 -10.10 -10.79 0.72
N ILE A 137 -9.73 -10.59 1.99
CA ILE A 137 -10.36 -9.58 2.85
C ILE A 137 -10.18 -8.18 2.26
N LYS A 138 -8.97 -7.84 1.79
CA LYS A 138 -8.68 -6.55 1.15
C LYS A 138 -9.55 -6.32 -0.09
N LEU A 139 -9.69 -7.34 -0.95
CA LEU A 139 -10.51 -7.24 -2.16
C LEU A 139 -11.98 -7.02 -1.81
N LEU A 140 -12.53 -7.79 -0.86
CA LEU A 140 -13.89 -7.61 -0.38
C LEU A 140 -14.11 -6.20 0.16
N LEU A 141 -13.17 -5.68 0.96
CA LEU A 141 -13.26 -4.33 1.53
C LEU A 141 -13.30 -3.25 0.45
N ILE A 142 -12.47 -3.36 -0.59
CA ILE A 142 -12.47 -2.41 -1.73
C ILE A 142 -13.82 -2.46 -2.45
N THR A 143 -14.34 -3.67 -2.74
CA THR A 143 -15.63 -3.83 -3.41
C THR A 143 -16.75 -3.20 -2.57
N THR A 144 -16.79 -3.46 -1.26
CA THR A 144 -17.78 -2.87 -0.36
C THR A 144 -17.66 -1.36 -0.29
N LEU A 145 -16.45 -0.79 -0.25
CA LEU A 145 -16.24 0.66 -0.26
C LEU A 145 -16.77 1.31 -1.54
N ILE A 146 -16.51 0.72 -2.71
CA ILE A 146 -17.00 1.23 -3.99
C ILE A 146 -18.54 1.20 -4.04
N ILE A 147 -19.15 0.08 -3.64
CA ILE A 147 -20.61 -0.05 -3.61
C ILE A 147 -21.23 0.95 -2.63
N THR A 148 -20.65 1.08 -1.44
CA THR A 148 -21.14 2.02 -0.41
C THR A 148 -21.02 3.46 -0.90
N GLY A 149 -19.91 3.82 -1.56
CA GLY A 149 -19.74 5.14 -2.19
C GLY A 149 -20.83 5.42 -3.22
N LEU A 150 -21.12 4.46 -4.11
CA LEU A 150 -22.18 4.58 -5.11
C LEU A 150 -23.57 4.77 -4.45
N VAL A 151 -23.87 4.01 -3.40
CA VAL A 151 -25.14 4.12 -2.66
C VAL A 151 -25.27 5.50 -2.03
N ILE A 152 -24.21 6.04 -1.43
CA ILE A 152 -24.20 7.38 -0.83
C ILE A 152 -24.39 8.45 -1.92
N ASP A 153 -23.68 8.34 -3.06
CA ASP A 153 -23.78 9.29 -4.17
C ASP A 153 -25.19 9.36 -4.79
N LEU A 154 -25.91 8.23 -4.79
CA LEU A 154 -27.29 8.10 -5.27
C LEU A 154 -28.34 8.53 -4.23
N GLY A 155 -27.94 9.01 -3.05
CA GLY A 155 -28.83 9.52 -2.01
C GLY A 155 -29.24 8.49 -0.95
N GLY A 156 -28.54 7.35 -0.84
CA GLY A 156 -28.72 6.38 0.24
C GLY A 156 -28.09 6.78 1.59
N GLY A 157 -27.56 8.00 1.70
CA GLY A 157 -26.99 8.53 2.94
C GLY A 157 -28.06 9.02 3.93
N PRO A 158 -27.69 9.30 5.20
CA PRO A 158 -28.63 9.74 6.25
C PRO A 158 -29.43 10.99 5.87
N ASN A 159 -28.82 11.89 5.09
CA ASN A 159 -29.43 13.14 4.65
C ASN A 159 -30.36 12.96 3.44
N HIS A 160 -30.41 11.76 2.83
CA HIS A 160 -31.20 11.42 1.63
C HIS A 160 -31.00 12.37 0.42
N GLU A 161 -29.97 13.20 0.45
CA GLU A 161 -29.62 14.11 -0.64
C GLU A 161 -28.70 13.42 -1.64
N ARG A 162 -28.98 13.60 -2.93
CA ARG A 162 -28.10 13.15 -4.01
C ARG A 162 -26.89 14.08 -4.10
N LEU A 163 -25.72 13.57 -3.75
CA LEU A 163 -24.45 14.29 -3.83
C LEU A 163 -23.82 14.19 -5.21
N GLY A 164 -24.06 13.09 -5.94
CA GLY A 164 -23.57 12.91 -7.30
C GLY A 164 -24.20 13.89 -8.30
N PHE A 165 -23.36 14.56 -9.09
CA PHE A 165 -23.72 15.49 -10.17
C PHE A 165 -24.27 16.87 -9.73
N ARG A 166 -23.75 17.44 -8.63
CA ARG A 166 -23.93 18.87 -8.27
C ARG A 166 -22.67 19.68 -8.61
#